data_AF-M6V801-F1
#
_entry.id   AF-M6V801-F1
#
_cell.length_a   1.000
_cell.length_b   1.000
_cell.length_c   1.000
_cell.angle_alpha   90.00
_cell.angle_beta   90.00
_cell.angle_gamma   90.00
#
_symmetry.space_group_name_H-M   'P 1'
#
loop_
_entity.id
_entity.type
_entity.pdbx_description
1 polymer ?
#
loop_
_entity_poly.entity_id
_entity_poly.type
_entity_poly.pdbx_seq_one_letter_code
_entity_poly.pdbx_strand_id
1 'polypeptide(L)'
;MGNRFLKLTIFISITFTLFSFWDHRLVGYLKDFVVFIHEIGHAVAALLTGGSVHTIELHGNESGETIAIPSSGTGSFIFVVSAGYLGSCLMGGFLLNRGFSGKMIRPTLISFGTILLLMTISYSKPGNLAQYTGIFWGLGFVLLGFFDLKINRFVLVFIGTSISLYSLYDLLDFTGNIAYTDAGIMATWITGANSTQVVPKSVTVLGYLIALLWSFFSLSIIFISIKKVFQSSVSEREISQVENSFQENGNTEVPFPGEVTPEVMEWFFSKGLDLNGKPLPTEFLEKEEL
;
A
#
# COMPACT_ATOMS: atom_id res chain seq x y z
N MET A 1 -10.67 2.33 22.44
CA MET A 1 -10.09 3.65 22.08
C MET A 1 -8.55 3.68 22.09
N GLY A 2 -7.85 3.07 23.05
CA GLY A 2 -6.37 3.18 23.19
C GLY A 2 -5.51 2.90 21.94
N ASN A 3 -5.80 1.85 21.16
CA ASN A 3 -4.96 1.53 19.98
C ASN A 3 -5.15 2.53 18.83
N ARG A 4 -6.29 3.22 18.74
CA ARG A 4 -6.52 4.23 17.67
C ARG A 4 -5.73 5.50 17.93
N PHE A 5 -5.79 5.97 19.18
CA PHE A 5 -5.05 7.15 19.60
C PHE A 5 -3.55 6.95 19.43
N LEU A 6 -3.00 5.80 19.88
CA LEU A 6 -1.58 5.50 19.69
C LEU A 6 -1.16 5.50 18.22
N LYS A 7 -1.92 4.84 17.33
CA LYS A 7 -1.62 4.84 15.88
C LYS A 7 -1.61 6.27 15.32
N LEU A 8 -2.56 7.10 15.74
CA LEU A 8 -2.68 8.48 15.29
C LEU A 8 -1.51 9.33 15.81
N THR A 9 -1.15 9.18 17.09
CA THR A 9 0.00 9.86 17.69
C THR A 9 1.30 9.49 16.98
N ILE A 10 1.51 8.20 16.67
CA ILE A 10 2.70 7.76 15.90
C ILE A 10 2.71 8.40 14.51
N PHE A 11 1.59 8.35 13.79
CA PHE A 11 1.49 8.94 12.46
C PHE A 11 1.79 10.45 12.48
N ILE A 12 1.13 11.20 13.36
CA ILE A 12 1.32 12.65 13.52
C ILE A 12 2.75 12.98 13.94
N SER A 13 3.33 12.20 14.86
CA SER A 13 4.70 12.39 15.32
C SER A 13 5.72 12.24 14.18
N ILE A 14 5.56 11.20 13.34
CA ILE A 14 6.41 11.01 12.16
C ILE A 14 6.25 12.18 11.19
N THR A 15 5.01 12.56 10.86
CA THR A 15 4.72 13.69 9.97
C THR A 15 5.34 14.99 10.47
N PHE A 16 5.15 15.30 11.75
CA PHE A 16 5.72 16.50 12.37
C PHE A 16 7.25 16.49 12.36
N THR A 17 7.87 15.33 12.60
CA THR A 17 9.32 15.16 12.54
C THR A 17 9.83 15.42 11.13
N LEU A 18 9.21 14.80 10.12
CA LEU A 18 9.60 15.00 8.71
C LEU A 18 9.48 16.47 8.29
N PHE A 19 8.41 17.14 8.71
CA PHE A 19 8.21 18.56 8.43
C PHE A 19 9.24 19.45 9.15
N SER A 20 9.58 19.14 10.40
CA SER A 20 10.57 19.90 11.17
C SER A 20 11.99 19.81 10.59
N PHE A 21 12.31 18.69 9.92
CA PHE A 21 13.62 18.45 9.31
C PHE A 21 13.57 18.54 7.77
N TRP A 22 12.58 19.23 7.20
CA TRP A 22 12.31 19.23 5.76
C TRP A 22 13.52 19.57 4.88
N ASP A 23 14.29 20.59 5.28
CA ASP A 23 15.46 21.08 4.55
C ASP A 23 16.77 20.34 4.93
N HIS A 24 16.69 19.34 5.81
CA HIS A 24 17.86 18.61 6.26
C HIS A 24 18.31 17.58 5.21
N ARG A 25 19.64 17.45 5.00
CA ARG A 25 20.22 16.56 3.97
C ARG A 25 19.77 15.08 4.09
N LEU A 26 19.57 14.59 5.32
CA LEU A 26 19.07 13.22 5.53
C LEU A 26 17.65 13.02 4.98
N VAL A 27 16.82 14.06 5.13
CA VAL A 27 15.48 14.07 4.57
C VAL A 27 15.55 14.16 3.05
N GLY A 28 16.53 14.90 2.49
CA GLY A 28 16.84 14.90 1.05
C GLY A 28 16.96 13.49 0.43
N TYR A 29 17.74 12.59 1.03
CA TYR A 29 17.85 11.20 0.54
C TYR A 29 16.52 10.41 0.60
N LEU A 30 15.64 10.77 1.53
CA LEU A 30 14.30 10.21 1.61
C LEU A 30 13.41 10.80 0.50
N LYS A 31 13.54 12.09 0.18
CA LYS A 31 12.83 12.73 -0.94
C LYS A 31 13.21 12.06 -2.27
N ASP A 32 14.51 11.91 -2.53
CA ASP A 32 15.01 11.22 -3.73
C ASP A 32 14.46 9.80 -3.84
N PHE A 33 14.32 9.10 -2.72
CA PHE A 33 13.69 7.79 -2.68
C PHE A 33 12.20 7.84 -3.02
N VAL A 34 11.45 8.83 -2.52
CA VAL A 34 10.02 8.96 -2.87
C VAL A 34 9.86 9.29 -4.35
N VAL A 35 10.68 10.19 -4.90
CA VAL A 35 10.71 10.46 -6.35
C VAL A 35 11.02 9.18 -7.12
N PHE A 36 11.95 8.35 -6.64
CA PHE A 36 12.23 7.07 -7.29
C PHE A 36 11.03 6.12 -7.29
N ILE A 37 10.22 6.11 -6.22
CA ILE A 37 8.97 5.33 -6.18
C ILE A 37 7.96 5.85 -7.19
N HIS A 38 7.87 7.17 -7.37
CA HIS A 38 7.04 7.80 -8.40
C HIS A 38 7.44 7.33 -9.80
N GLU A 39 8.73 7.41 -10.12
CA GLU A 39 9.27 6.95 -11.40
C GLU A 39 9.05 5.45 -11.65
N ILE A 40 9.25 4.63 -10.62
CA ILE A 40 8.91 3.21 -10.67
C ILE A 40 7.42 2.99 -10.95
N GLY A 41 6.54 3.87 -10.48
CA GLY A 41 5.11 3.85 -10.79
C GLY A 41 4.85 3.91 -12.29
N HIS A 42 5.46 4.85 -13.00
CA HIS A 42 5.40 4.94 -14.47
C HIS A 42 5.96 3.68 -15.13
N ALA A 43 7.14 3.23 -14.69
CA ALA A 43 7.78 2.06 -15.25
C ALA A 43 6.92 0.79 -15.11
N VAL A 44 6.38 0.55 -13.92
CA VAL A 44 5.49 -0.59 -13.66
C VAL A 44 4.22 -0.49 -14.51
N ALA A 45 3.61 0.69 -14.63
CA ALA A 45 2.43 0.88 -15.47
C ALA A 45 2.73 0.63 -16.96
N ALA A 46 3.92 1.01 -17.43
CA ALA A 46 4.34 0.76 -18.82
C ALA A 46 4.47 -0.75 -19.05
N LEU A 47 5.14 -1.46 -18.16
CA LEU A 47 5.30 -2.92 -18.24
C LEU A 47 3.95 -3.66 -18.16
N LEU A 48 3.05 -3.24 -17.26
CA LEU A 48 1.72 -3.86 -17.09
C LEU A 48 0.81 -3.66 -18.31
N THR A 49 1.00 -2.58 -19.06
CA THR A 49 0.23 -2.33 -20.29
C THR A 49 0.86 -2.99 -21.52
N GLY A 50 1.97 -3.73 -21.36
CA GLY A 50 2.69 -4.38 -22.45
C GLY A 50 3.66 -3.46 -23.20
N GLY A 51 3.97 -2.30 -22.63
CA GLY A 51 5.02 -1.41 -23.11
C GLY A 51 6.41 -1.85 -22.67
N SER A 52 7.40 -0.98 -22.87
CA SER A 52 8.78 -1.18 -22.45
C SER A 52 9.32 0.01 -21.65
N VAL A 53 10.31 -0.25 -20.81
CA VAL A 53 11.01 0.77 -20.03
C VAL A 53 12.47 0.76 -20.45
N HIS A 54 13.02 1.93 -20.74
CA HIS A 54 14.41 2.08 -21.16
C HIS A 54 15.32 2.45 -19.99
N THR A 55 14.97 3.51 -19.25
CA THR A 55 15.79 3.96 -18.12
C THR A 55 14.93 4.74 -17.13
N ILE A 56 15.35 4.70 -15.87
CA ILE A 56 14.88 5.55 -14.78
C ILE A 56 16.08 6.34 -14.26
N GLU A 57 15.93 7.65 -14.16
CA GLU A 57 16.98 8.57 -13.69
C GLU A 57 16.46 9.48 -12.57
N LEU A 58 17.37 9.85 -11.66
CA LEU A 58 17.13 10.84 -10.60
C LEU A 58 18.16 11.95 -10.73
N HIS A 59 17.74 13.19 -10.51
CA HIS A 59 18.60 14.36 -10.68
C HIS A 59 19.07 15.01 -9.37
N GLY A 60 18.55 14.58 -8.21
CA GLY A 60 19.02 15.03 -6.88
C GLY A 60 18.56 16.44 -6.49
N ASN A 61 17.53 16.93 -7.17
CA ASN A 61 16.85 18.20 -6.94
C ASN A 61 15.34 17.98 -6.81
N GLU A 62 14.94 16.89 -6.16
CA GLU A 62 13.54 16.46 -6.05
C GLU A 62 12.88 16.16 -7.41
N SER A 63 13.66 15.91 -8.46
CA SER A 63 13.16 15.51 -9.79
C SER A 63 13.80 14.21 -10.30
N GLY A 64 13.05 13.53 -11.16
CA GLY A 64 13.45 12.32 -11.86
C GLY A 64 12.75 12.22 -13.20
N GLU A 65 13.16 11.25 -14.00
CA GLU A 65 12.50 10.92 -15.25
C GLU A 65 12.52 9.42 -15.55
N THR A 66 11.41 8.94 -16.11
CA THR A 66 11.28 7.58 -16.62
C THR A 66 11.09 7.62 -18.13
N ILE A 67 12.08 7.11 -18.85
CA ILE A 67 11.99 6.93 -20.30
C ILE A 67 11.33 5.58 -20.57
N ALA A 68 10.05 5.61 -20.95
CA ALA A 68 9.27 4.42 -21.27
C ALA A 68 8.50 4.58 -22.58
N ILE A 69 8.28 3.46 -23.27
CA ILE A 69 7.43 3.38 -24.46
C ILE A 69 6.14 2.64 -24.04
N PRO A 70 5.01 3.34 -23.89
CA PRO A 70 3.73 2.70 -23.61
C PRO A 70 3.31 1.80 -24.79
N SER A 71 2.45 0.83 -24.49
CA SER A 71 1.86 -0.03 -25.52
C SER A 71 0.94 0.77 -26.45
N SER A 72 0.67 0.22 -27.63
CA SER A 72 -0.21 0.86 -28.62
C SER A 72 -1.61 1.07 -28.04
N GLY A 73 -1.99 2.33 -27.83
CA GLY A 73 -3.35 2.72 -27.46
C GLY A 73 -3.40 3.87 -26.46
N THR A 74 -4.39 4.75 -26.64
CA THR A 74 -4.67 5.91 -25.78
C THR A 74 -4.76 5.56 -24.29
N GLY A 75 -5.38 4.42 -23.96
CA GLY A 75 -5.55 4.00 -22.57
C GLY A 75 -4.23 3.66 -21.87
N SER A 76 -3.27 3.06 -22.59
CA SER A 76 -1.95 2.71 -22.02
C SER A 76 -1.19 3.97 -21.63
N PHE A 77 -1.14 4.96 -22.51
CA PHE A 77 -0.46 6.23 -22.21
C PHE A 77 -1.07 6.95 -21.00
N ILE A 78 -2.40 7.08 -20.96
CA ILE A 78 -3.08 7.74 -19.82
C ILE A 78 -2.78 7.03 -18.51
N PHE A 79 -2.81 5.69 -18.51
CA PHE A 79 -2.51 4.89 -17.34
C PHE A 79 -1.06 5.09 -16.88
N VAL A 80 -0.10 5.03 -17.82
CA VAL A 80 1.33 5.22 -17.53
C VAL A 80 1.58 6.59 -16.94
N VAL A 81 1.13 7.67 -17.58
CA VAL A 81 1.39 9.03 -17.13
C VAL A 81 0.67 9.36 -15.81
N SER A 82 -0.46 8.72 -15.51
CA SER A 82 -1.12 8.89 -14.20
C SER A 82 -0.46 8.10 -13.06
N ALA A 83 0.37 7.10 -13.38
CA ALA A 83 0.83 6.11 -12.42
C ALA A 83 1.87 6.63 -11.42
N GLY A 84 2.56 7.73 -11.70
CA GLY A 84 3.49 8.36 -10.76
C GLY A 84 2.75 8.84 -9.52
N TYR A 85 1.98 9.93 -9.64
CA TYR A 85 1.24 10.54 -8.52
C TYR A 85 0.30 9.55 -7.83
N LEU A 86 -0.54 8.85 -8.60
CA LEU A 86 -1.54 7.94 -8.04
C LEU A 86 -0.88 6.68 -7.45
N GLY A 87 0.16 6.15 -8.10
CA GLY A 87 0.89 4.97 -7.64
C GLY A 87 1.63 5.22 -6.34
N SER A 88 2.29 6.37 -6.19
CA SER A 88 2.94 6.79 -4.95
C SER A 88 1.95 6.88 -3.79
N CYS A 89 0.78 7.50 -4.02
CA CYS A 89 -0.29 7.58 -3.02
C CYS A 89 -0.81 6.19 -2.61
N LEU A 90 -1.03 5.31 -3.59
CA LEU A 90 -1.48 3.92 -3.35
C LEU A 90 -0.43 3.13 -2.58
N MET A 91 0.85 3.25 -2.94
CA MET A 91 1.95 2.56 -2.27
C MET A 91 2.11 3.04 -0.83
N GLY A 92 2.13 4.35 -0.59
CA GLY A 92 2.19 4.92 0.76
C GLY A 92 1.04 4.44 1.64
N GLY A 93 -0.19 4.48 1.10
CA GLY A 93 -1.38 3.96 1.78
C GLY A 93 -1.32 2.46 2.08
N PHE A 94 -0.81 1.66 1.14
CA PHE A 94 -0.61 0.21 1.31
C PHE A 94 0.39 -0.10 2.42
N LEU A 95 1.55 0.54 2.43
CA LEU A 95 2.58 0.33 3.45
C LEU A 95 2.08 0.76 4.84
N LEU A 96 1.37 1.88 4.94
CA LEU A 96 0.70 2.30 6.18
C LEU A 96 -0.30 1.26 6.66
N ASN A 97 -1.11 0.71 5.75
CA ASN A 97 -2.07 -0.32 6.10
C ASN A 97 -1.40 -1.58 6.66
N ARG A 98 -0.33 -2.06 6.03
CA ARG A 98 0.43 -3.23 6.50
C ARG A 98 1.15 -2.97 7.82
N GLY A 99 1.81 -1.83 7.96
CA GLY A 99 2.49 -1.42 9.19
C GLY A 99 1.53 -1.30 10.38
N PHE A 100 0.36 -0.67 10.20
CA PHE A 100 -0.58 -0.48 11.30
C PHE A 100 -1.46 -1.68 11.61
N SER A 101 -1.80 -2.52 10.61
CA SER A 101 -2.53 -3.78 10.83
C SER A 101 -1.64 -4.85 11.47
N GLY A 102 -0.32 -4.77 11.27
CA GLY A 102 0.63 -5.77 11.75
C GLY A 102 0.60 -7.08 10.95
N LYS A 103 -0.18 -7.15 9.88
CA LYS A 103 -0.32 -8.34 9.03
C LYS A 103 0.69 -8.30 7.89
N MET A 104 1.34 -9.44 7.63
CA MET A 104 2.30 -9.62 6.53
C MET A 104 3.47 -8.61 6.54
N ILE A 105 3.89 -8.10 7.72
CA ILE A 105 4.97 -7.11 7.83
C ILE A 105 6.25 -7.55 7.11
N ARG A 106 6.81 -8.71 7.48
CA ARG A 106 8.08 -9.20 6.91
C ARG A 106 7.97 -9.47 5.39
N PRO A 107 6.98 -10.23 4.90
CA PRO A 107 6.80 -10.41 3.46
C PRO A 107 6.65 -9.08 2.72
N THR A 108 5.84 -8.13 3.23
CA THR A 108 5.67 -6.83 2.59
C THR A 108 6.99 -6.08 2.49
N LEU A 109 7.77 -6.00 3.57
CA LEU A 109 9.03 -5.26 3.57
C LEU A 109 10.08 -5.90 2.66
N ILE A 110 10.24 -7.22 2.71
CA ILE A 110 11.17 -7.96 1.85
C ILE A 110 10.76 -7.84 0.39
N SER A 111 9.49 -8.08 0.05
CA SER A 111 9.02 -7.96 -1.33
C SER A 111 9.16 -6.55 -1.87
N PHE A 112 8.87 -5.53 -1.05
CA PHE A 112 9.05 -4.13 -1.44
C PHE A 112 10.51 -3.81 -1.74
N GLY A 113 11.45 -4.21 -0.86
CA GLY A 113 12.88 -4.06 -1.09
C GLY A 113 13.38 -4.83 -2.32
N THR A 114 12.93 -6.08 -2.51
CA THR A 114 13.30 -6.91 -3.66
C THR A 114 12.81 -6.31 -4.97
N ILE A 115 11.54 -5.86 -5.04
CA ILE A 115 11.01 -5.19 -6.24
C ILE A 115 11.81 -3.92 -6.53
N LEU A 116 12.16 -3.13 -5.51
CA LEU A 116 12.99 -1.96 -5.68
C LEU A 116 14.35 -2.31 -6.29
N LEU A 117 15.03 -3.34 -5.76
CA LEU A 117 16.31 -3.82 -6.30
C LEU A 117 16.18 -4.31 -7.74
N LEU A 118 15.12 -5.07 -8.06
CA LEU A 118 14.88 -5.57 -9.41
C LEU A 118 14.69 -4.42 -10.40
N MET A 119 13.86 -3.43 -10.06
CA MET A 119 13.66 -2.24 -10.90
C MET A 119 14.96 -1.44 -11.06
N THR A 120 15.74 -1.32 -9.98
CA THR A 120 17.02 -0.62 -9.99
C THR A 120 18.02 -1.30 -10.92
N ILE A 121 18.23 -2.61 -10.76
CA ILE A 121 19.19 -3.36 -11.58
C ILE A 121 18.77 -3.38 -13.06
N SER A 122 17.47 -3.45 -13.32
CA SER A 122 16.95 -3.57 -14.69
C SER A 122 16.94 -2.25 -15.46
N TYR A 123 16.68 -1.12 -14.77
CA TYR A 123 16.35 0.14 -15.44
C TYR A 123 17.14 1.36 -14.96
N SER A 124 18.06 1.25 -14.00
CA SER A 124 18.94 2.37 -13.65
C SER A 124 20.31 2.25 -14.33
N LYS A 125 20.90 3.38 -14.71
CA LYS A 125 22.26 3.41 -15.29
C LYS A 125 23.32 3.24 -14.20
N PRO A 126 24.40 2.46 -14.45
CA PRO A 126 25.50 2.33 -13.51
C PRO A 126 26.12 3.68 -13.11
N GLY A 127 26.23 3.93 -11.81
CA GLY A 127 26.79 5.17 -11.25
C GLY A 127 25.81 6.35 -11.20
N ASN A 128 24.55 6.19 -11.62
CA ASN A 128 23.52 7.22 -11.45
C ASN A 128 22.98 7.22 -10.02
N LEU A 129 22.50 8.37 -9.54
CA LEU A 129 21.79 8.54 -8.28
C LEU A 129 20.63 7.53 -8.12
N ALA A 130 19.85 7.26 -9.17
CA ALA A 130 18.78 6.26 -9.14
C ALA A 130 19.29 4.87 -8.70
N GLN A 131 20.47 4.48 -9.19
CA GLN A 131 21.09 3.21 -8.82
C GLN A 131 21.48 3.18 -7.34
N TYR A 132 22.14 4.25 -6.86
CA TYR A 132 22.56 4.33 -5.46
C TYR A 132 21.36 4.35 -4.51
N THR A 133 20.35 5.16 -4.81
CA THR A 133 19.10 5.23 -4.04
C THR A 133 18.40 3.88 -4.00
N GLY A 134 18.22 3.25 -5.15
CA GLY A 134 17.56 1.96 -5.26
C GLY A 134 18.28 0.81 -4.56
N ILE A 135 19.61 0.73 -4.68
CA ILE A 135 20.42 -0.28 -3.98
C ILE A 135 20.39 -0.04 -2.47
N PHE A 136 20.62 1.19 -2.02
CA PHE A 136 20.68 1.53 -0.60
C PHE A 136 19.37 1.20 0.12
N TRP A 137 18.24 1.72 -0.40
CA TRP A 137 16.93 1.48 0.19
C TRP A 137 16.46 0.04 0.01
N GLY A 138 16.70 -0.54 -1.17
CA GLY A 138 16.23 -1.88 -1.50
C GLY A 138 16.91 -2.95 -0.67
N LEU A 139 18.25 -2.90 -0.59
CA LEU A 139 19.03 -3.77 0.28
C LEU A 139 18.71 -3.51 1.75
N GLY A 140 18.57 -2.23 2.14
CA GLY A 140 18.14 -1.84 3.48
C GLY A 140 16.84 -2.53 3.91
N PHE A 141 15.79 -2.48 3.07
CA PHE A 141 14.51 -3.12 3.38
C PHE A 141 14.58 -4.64 3.41
N VAL A 142 15.30 -5.26 2.46
CA VAL A 142 15.49 -6.72 2.46
C VAL A 142 16.19 -7.17 3.73
N LEU A 143 17.31 -6.52 4.10
CA LEU A 143 18.06 -6.83 5.31
C LEU A 143 17.21 -6.61 6.57
N LEU A 144 16.55 -5.45 6.68
CA LEU A 144 15.63 -5.14 7.79
C LEU A 144 14.53 -6.20 7.92
N GLY A 145 14.04 -6.76 6.82
CA GLY A 145 13.09 -7.87 6.81
C GLY A 145 13.43 -9.04 7.72
N PHE A 146 14.72 -9.30 7.97
CA PHE A 146 15.21 -10.38 8.83
C PHE A 146 15.40 -10.00 10.30
N PHE A 147 15.24 -8.72 10.67
CA PHE A 147 15.36 -8.24 12.05
C PHE A 147 14.04 -8.36 12.84
N ASP A 148 14.00 -7.69 14.00
CA ASP A 148 12.87 -7.65 14.91
C ASP A 148 11.60 -7.11 14.24
N LEU A 149 10.47 -7.77 14.52
CA LEU A 149 9.19 -7.44 13.90
C LEU A 149 8.70 -6.03 14.25
N LYS A 150 9.03 -5.51 15.45
CA LYS A 150 8.67 -4.15 15.88
C LYS A 150 9.42 -3.10 15.05
N ILE A 151 10.70 -3.34 14.75
CA ILE A 151 11.49 -2.46 13.88
C ILE A 151 10.87 -2.45 12.48
N ASN A 152 10.56 -3.63 11.92
CA ASN A 152 9.99 -3.73 10.57
C ASN A 152 8.62 -3.05 10.48
N ARG A 153 7.81 -3.18 11.54
CA ARG A 153 6.54 -2.47 11.67
C ARG A 153 6.74 -0.97 11.65
N PHE A 154 7.67 -0.46 12.45
CA PHE A 154 7.98 0.97 12.51
C PHE A 154 8.47 1.48 11.15
N VAL A 155 9.37 0.75 10.48
CA VAL A 155 9.90 1.10 9.16
C VAL A 155 8.77 1.18 8.13
N LEU A 156 7.85 0.20 8.08
CA LEU A 156 6.71 0.26 7.15
C LEU A 156 5.82 1.49 7.39
N VAL A 157 5.55 1.82 8.66
CA VAL A 157 4.76 3.01 8.99
C VAL A 157 5.52 4.28 8.62
N PHE A 158 6.81 4.37 8.95
CA PHE A 158 7.66 5.51 8.63
C PHE A 158 7.74 5.76 7.12
N ILE A 159 8.05 4.73 6.34
CA ILE A 159 8.16 4.83 4.87
C ILE A 159 6.80 5.11 4.23
N GLY A 160 5.74 4.44 4.70
CA GLY A 160 4.39 4.72 4.22
C GLY A 160 3.95 6.15 4.49
N THR A 161 4.19 6.68 5.70
CA THR A 161 3.94 8.10 6.04
C THR A 161 4.77 9.02 5.17
N SER A 162 6.05 8.70 4.97
CA SER A 162 6.96 9.51 4.16
C SER A 162 6.44 9.61 2.73
N ILE A 163 6.20 8.48 2.06
CA ILE A 163 5.68 8.45 0.69
C ILE A 163 4.37 9.23 0.59
N SER A 164 3.42 9.02 1.51
CA SER A 164 2.15 9.75 1.49
C SER A 164 2.31 11.26 1.71
N LEU A 165 3.18 11.69 2.62
CA LEU A 165 3.43 13.13 2.88
C LEU A 165 4.11 13.79 1.69
N TYR A 166 5.14 13.14 1.15
CA TYR A 166 5.86 13.65 -0.02
C TYR A 166 4.99 13.66 -1.27
N SER A 167 4.14 12.65 -1.47
CA SER A 167 3.19 12.67 -2.59
C SER A 167 2.23 13.85 -2.52
N LEU A 168 1.85 14.31 -1.31
CA LEU A 168 1.04 15.53 -1.15
C LEU A 168 1.82 16.80 -1.44
N TYR A 169 3.09 16.84 -1.02
CA TYR A 169 3.98 17.94 -1.34
C TYR A 169 4.24 18.04 -2.84
N ASP A 170 4.44 16.90 -3.52
CA ASP A 170 4.69 16.81 -4.95
C ASP A 170 3.53 17.36 -5.81
N LEU A 171 2.28 17.31 -5.30
CA LEU A 171 1.14 17.97 -5.94
C LEU A 171 1.29 19.51 -6.00
N LEU A 172 2.15 20.10 -5.16
CA LEU A 172 2.42 21.54 -5.21
C LEU A 172 3.26 21.92 -6.42
N ASP A 173 4.01 20.99 -7.03
CA ASP A 173 4.81 21.25 -8.23
C ASP A 173 3.94 21.68 -9.42
N PHE A 174 2.67 21.27 -9.43
CA PHE A 174 1.68 21.76 -10.40
C PHE A 174 1.57 23.28 -10.42
N THR A 175 1.79 23.94 -9.29
CA THR A 175 1.69 25.41 -9.18
C THR A 175 2.87 26.14 -9.79
N GLY A 176 4.02 25.50 -9.90
CA GLY A 176 5.26 26.09 -10.42
C GLY A 176 5.28 26.10 -11.95
N ASN A 177 5.48 24.92 -12.56
CA ASN A 177 5.69 24.81 -13.99
C ASN A 177 4.97 23.59 -14.58
N ILE A 178 3.65 23.71 -14.74
CA ILE A 178 2.75 22.62 -15.16
C ILE A 178 3.19 21.88 -16.42
N ALA A 179 3.92 22.53 -17.32
CA ALA A 179 4.36 21.93 -18.58
C ALA A 179 5.35 20.77 -18.41
N TYR A 180 6.12 20.77 -17.31
CA TYR A 180 7.14 19.76 -17.02
C TYR A 180 6.67 18.67 -16.05
N THR A 181 5.39 18.69 -15.66
CA THR A 181 4.81 17.64 -14.82
C THR A 181 4.11 16.62 -15.70
N ASP A 182 3.78 15.46 -15.12
CA ASP A 182 2.98 14.42 -15.78
C ASP A 182 1.67 14.97 -16.36
N ALA A 183 1.08 15.97 -15.70
CA ALA A 183 -0.18 16.57 -16.13
C ALA A 183 0.02 17.41 -17.40
N GLY A 184 1.15 18.12 -17.47
CA GLY A 184 1.58 18.84 -18.67
C GLY A 184 1.93 17.90 -19.82
N ILE A 185 2.61 16.78 -19.54
CA ILE A 185 2.91 15.74 -20.53
C ILE A 185 1.60 15.18 -21.11
N MET A 186 0.63 14.86 -20.26
CA MET A 186 -0.69 14.40 -20.70
C MET A 186 -1.43 15.49 -21.50
N ALA A 187 -1.42 16.74 -21.04
CA ALA A 187 -2.08 17.83 -21.74
C ALA A 187 -1.46 18.10 -23.12
N THR A 188 -0.14 18.03 -23.23
CA THR A 188 0.60 18.18 -24.50
C THR A 188 0.21 17.08 -25.47
N TRP A 189 0.15 15.83 -24.98
CA TRP A 189 -0.27 14.68 -25.77
C TRP A 189 -1.74 14.81 -26.25
N ILE A 190 -2.67 15.19 -25.37
CA ILE A 190 -4.10 15.35 -25.72
C ILE A 190 -4.31 16.46 -26.76
N THR A 191 -3.59 17.58 -26.61
CA THR A 191 -3.73 18.73 -27.52
C THR A 191 -3.00 18.54 -28.85
N GLY A 192 -2.14 17.52 -28.97
CA GLY A 192 -1.26 17.34 -30.13
C GLY A 192 -0.27 18.49 -30.31
N ALA A 193 0.02 19.23 -29.24
CA ALA A 193 0.96 20.34 -29.30
C ALA A 193 2.39 19.80 -29.48
N ASN A 194 3.10 20.31 -30.49
CA ASN A 194 4.52 20.02 -30.63
C ASN A 194 5.30 20.71 -29.51
N SER A 195 6.35 20.03 -29.03
CA SER A 195 7.30 20.58 -28.06
C SER A 195 8.06 21.75 -28.70
N THR A 196 7.45 22.93 -28.67
CA THR A 196 8.08 24.20 -29.07
C THR A 196 8.52 24.94 -27.80
N GLN A 197 9.46 25.88 -27.92
CA GLN A 197 9.97 26.64 -26.76
C GLN A 197 8.88 27.43 -26.01
N VAL A 198 7.69 27.61 -26.60
CA VAL A 198 6.57 28.32 -26.00
C VAL A 198 5.41 27.36 -25.81
N VAL A 199 5.11 27.03 -24.56
CA VAL A 199 3.99 26.17 -24.20
C VAL A 199 2.68 26.88 -24.55
N PRO A 200 1.80 26.28 -25.38
CA PRO A 200 0.52 26.88 -25.70
C PRO A 200 -0.36 27.06 -24.46
N LYS A 201 -1.17 28.13 -24.43
CA LYS A 201 -2.11 28.39 -23.33
C LYS A 201 -3.10 27.24 -23.13
N SER A 202 -3.50 26.56 -24.21
CA SER A 202 -4.38 25.38 -24.16
C SER A 202 -3.78 24.23 -23.36
N VAL A 203 -2.49 23.93 -23.56
CA VAL A 203 -1.75 22.92 -22.79
C VAL A 203 -1.70 23.29 -21.31
N THR A 204 -1.40 24.55 -21.03
CA THR A 204 -1.32 25.05 -19.64
C THR A 204 -2.66 24.90 -18.92
N VAL A 205 -3.75 25.37 -19.54
CA VAL A 205 -5.10 25.29 -18.96
C VAL A 205 -5.52 23.82 -18.76
N LEU A 206 -5.33 22.97 -19.77
CA LEU A 206 -5.68 21.55 -19.66
C LEU A 206 -4.83 20.83 -18.61
N GLY A 207 -3.53 21.15 -18.53
CA GLY A 207 -2.62 20.61 -17.53
C GLY A 207 -3.10 20.92 -16.11
N TYR A 208 -3.53 22.15 -15.82
CA TYR A 208 -4.09 22.50 -14.52
C TYR A 208 -5.40 21.75 -14.20
N LEU A 209 -6.25 21.49 -15.20
CA LEU A 209 -7.47 20.70 -15.01
C LEU A 209 -7.15 19.24 -14.66
N ILE A 210 -6.18 18.63 -15.36
CA ILE A 210 -5.71 17.27 -15.08
C ILE A 210 -5.05 17.21 -13.70
N ALA A 211 -4.19 18.17 -13.37
CA ALA A 211 -3.56 18.30 -12.07
C ALA A 211 -4.56 18.40 -10.92
N LEU A 212 -5.64 19.19 -11.09
CA LEU A 212 -6.72 19.28 -10.09
C LEU A 212 -7.41 17.93 -9.91
N LEU A 213 -7.71 17.23 -11.01
CA LEU A 213 -8.32 15.91 -10.98
C LEU A 213 -7.44 14.88 -10.25
N TRP A 214 -6.15 14.83 -10.56
CA TRP A 214 -5.21 13.93 -9.88
C TRP A 214 -4.98 14.31 -8.42
N SER A 215 -4.96 15.60 -8.10
CA SER A 215 -4.89 16.05 -6.71
C SER A 215 -6.10 15.55 -5.92
N PHE A 216 -7.30 15.64 -6.50
CA PHE A 216 -8.52 15.09 -5.88
C PHE A 216 -8.43 13.58 -5.65
N PHE A 217 -8.00 12.81 -6.65
CA PHE A 217 -7.86 11.36 -6.50
C PHE A 217 -6.76 10.98 -5.49
N SER A 218 -5.62 11.65 -5.52
CA SER A 218 -4.49 11.44 -4.61
C SER A 218 -4.90 11.69 -3.16
N LEU A 219 -5.55 12.83 -2.89
CA LEU A 219 -6.10 13.15 -1.57
C LEU A 219 -7.13 12.12 -1.12
N SER A 220 -8.00 11.67 -2.03
CA SER A 220 -9.01 10.64 -1.74
C SER A 220 -8.37 9.30 -1.37
N ILE A 221 -7.35 8.86 -2.11
CA ILE A 221 -6.61 7.63 -1.84
C ILE A 221 -5.94 7.68 -0.47
N ILE A 222 -5.25 8.78 -0.17
CA ILE A 222 -4.59 8.97 1.12
C ILE A 222 -5.62 9.01 2.25
N PHE A 223 -6.70 9.77 2.09
CA PHE A 223 -7.78 9.86 3.08
C PHE A 223 -8.40 8.48 3.37
N ILE A 224 -8.73 7.70 2.34
CA ILE A 224 -9.31 6.36 2.49
C ILE A 224 -8.31 5.43 3.19
N SER A 225 -7.03 5.48 2.81
CA SER A 225 -5.98 4.64 3.39
C SER A 225 -5.80 4.91 4.88
N ILE A 226 -5.74 6.18 5.25
CA ILE A 226 -5.66 6.65 6.65
C ILE A 226 -6.92 6.25 7.41
N LYS A 227 -8.12 6.48 6.85
CA LYS A 227 -9.39 6.11 7.48
C LYS A 227 -9.47 4.60 7.75
N LYS A 228 -9.07 3.77 6.79
CA LYS A 228 -9.06 2.30 6.91
C LYS A 228 -8.10 1.82 8.01
N VAL A 229 -6.92 2.44 8.10
CA VAL A 229 -5.93 2.19 9.16
C VAL A 229 -6.54 2.39 10.55
N PHE A 230 -7.34 3.45 10.74
CA PHE A 230 -7.95 3.76 12.04
C PHE A 230 -9.24 2.99 12.31
N GLN A 231 -9.99 2.60 11.29
CA GLN A 231 -11.22 1.81 11.46
C GLN A 231 -10.93 0.34 11.82
N SER A 232 -9.91 -0.27 11.21
CA SER A 232 -9.53 -1.69 11.37
C SER A 232 -9.38 -2.17 12.83
N SER A 233 -9.08 -1.28 13.77
CA SER A 233 -8.91 -1.65 15.18
C SER A 233 -10.21 -1.95 15.95
N VAL A 234 -11.39 -1.71 15.37
CA VAL A 234 -12.68 -2.08 15.99
C VAL A 234 -13.07 -3.50 15.60
N SER A 235 -12.95 -3.86 14.32
CA SER A 235 -13.28 -5.20 13.84
C SER A 235 -12.41 -6.30 14.47
N GLU A 236 -11.12 -6.05 14.70
CA GLU A 236 -10.25 -7.03 15.40
C GLU A 236 -10.61 -7.22 16.88
N ARG A 237 -11.18 -6.20 17.55
CA ARG A 237 -11.61 -6.34 18.95
C ARG A 237 -12.90 -7.16 19.07
N GLU A 238 -13.84 -6.97 18.16
CA GLU A 238 -15.09 -7.73 18.14
C GLU A 238 -14.81 -9.21 17.88
N ILE A 239 -13.94 -9.54 16.92
CA ILE A 239 -13.56 -10.93 16.63
C ILE A 239 -12.83 -11.56 17.82
N SER A 240 -11.83 -10.89 18.41
CA SER A 240 -11.12 -11.44 19.58
C SER A 240 -12.00 -11.54 20.82
N GLN A 241 -12.99 -10.66 21.01
CA GLN A 241 -13.96 -10.81 22.11
C GLN A 241 -14.90 -11.99 21.89
N VAL A 242 -15.34 -12.21 20.64
CA VAL A 242 -16.16 -13.38 20.29
C VAL A 242 -15.35 -14.66 20.47
N GLU A 243 -14.11 -14.73 19.97
CA GLU A 243 -13.22 -15.90 20.13
C GLU A 243 -12.91 -16.20 21.60
N ASN A 244 -12.60 -15.16 22.40
CA ASN A 244 -12.40 -15.33 23.84
C ASN A 244 -13.68 -15.77 24.55
N SER A 245 -14.86 -15.29 24.15
CA SER A 245 -16.14 -15.74 24.72
C SER A 245 -16.47 -17.20 24.37
N PHE A 246 -16.05 -17.68 23.19
CA PHE A 246 -16.16 -19.09 22.81
C PHE A 246 -15.14 -19.96 23.55
N GLN A 247 -13.93 -19.47 23.81
CA GLN A 247 -12.93 -20.21 24.59
C GLN A 247 -13.23 -20.24 26.10
N GLU A 248 -13.77 -19.16 26.68
CA GLU A 248 -14.21 -19.15 28.09
C GLU A 248 -15.39 -20.10 28.32
N ASN A 249 -16.30 -20.23 27.34
CA ASN A 249 -17.40 -21.18 27.40
C ASN A 249 -17.03 -22.60 26.93
N GLY A 250 -15.84 -22.82 26.37
CA GLY A 250 -15.41 -24.12 25.84
C GLY A 250 -15.09 -25.18 26.91
N ASN A 251 -15.01 -24.77 28.19
CA ASN A 251 -14.82 -25.67 29.33
C ASN A 251 -16.10 -25.94 30.13
N THR A 252 -17.22 -25.35 29.72
CA THR A 252 -18.52 -25.64 30.30
C THR A 252 -19.24 -26.56 29.33
N GLU A 253 -19.51 -27.80 29.71
CA GLU A 253 -20.43 -28.67 28.97
C GLU A 253 -21.79 -27.97 28.96
N VAL A 254 -22.08 -27.20 27.90
CA VAL A 254 -23.37 -26.52 27.75
C VAL A 254 -24.34 -27.58 27.24
N PRO A 255 -25.32 -28.02 28.06
CA PRO A 255 -26.30 -28.99 27.60
C PRO A 255 -27.14 -28.37 26.48
N PHE A 256 -27.69 -29.22 25.61
CA PHE A 256 -28.61 -28.79 24.54
C PHE A 256 -29.65 -27.79 25.10
N PRO A 257 -29.77 -26.57 24.52
CA PRO A 257 -30.49 -25.45 25.15
C PRO A 257 -32.03 -25.54 25.05
N GLY A 258 -32.57 -26.67 24.58
CA GLY A 258 -34.01 -26.90 24.39
C GLY A 258 -34.53 -28.12 25.14
N GLU A 259 -35.86 -28.28 25.18
CA GLU A 259 -36.47 -29.50 25.73
C GLU A 259 -36.04 -30.73 24.90
N VAL A 260 -35.51 -31.74 25.59
CA VAL A 260 -35.04 -32.98 24.97
C VAL A 260 -36.27 -33.86 24.70
N THR A 261 -36.88 -33.65 23.53
CA THR A 261 -37.93 -34.56 23.04
C THR A 261 -37.30 -35.85 22.48
N PRO A 262 -38.05 -36.96 22.43
CA PRO A 262 -37.55 -38.23 21.87
C PRO A 262 -36.98 -38.08 20.45
N GLU A 263 -37.60 -37.23 19.63
CA GLU A 263 -37.20 -36.93 18.25
C GLU A 263 -35.83 -36.23 18.17
N VAL A 264 -35.54 -35.34 19.14
CA VAL A 264 -34.25 -34.65 19.21
C VAL A 264 -33.15 -35.63 19.62
N MET A 265 -33.41 -36.53 20.58
CA MET A 265 -32.44 -37.57 20.95
C MET A 265 -32.11 -38.49 19.77
N GLU A 266 -33.13 -38.94 19.05
CA GLU A 266 -32.98 -39.82 17.90
C GLU A 266 -32.19 -39.14 16.77
N TRP A 267 -32.40 -37.84 16.55
CA TRP A 267 -31.61 -37.05 15.60
C TRP A 267 -30.13 -37.00 15.98
N PHE A 268 -29.79 -36.75 17.25
CA PHE A 268 -28.39 -36.72 17.71
C PHE A 268 -27.71 -38.09 17.58
N PHE A 269 -28.40 -39.15 17.99
CA PHE A 269 -27.86 -40.51 17.88
C PHE A 269 -27.70 -40.95 16.41
N SER A 270 -28.60 -40.56 15.51
CA SER A 270 -28.46 -40.81 14.06
C SER A 270 -27.21 -40.14 13.44
N LYS A 271 -26.66 -39.13 14.12
CA LYS A 271 -25.42 -38.44 13.74
C LYS A 271 -24.20 -38.96 14.50
N GLY A 272 -24.36 -40.00 15.32
CA GLY A 272 -23.30 -40.58 16.13
C GLY A 272 -22.84 -39.65 17.25
N LEU A 273 -23.70 -38.73 17.72
CA LEU A 273 -23.38 -37.72 18.73
C LEU A 273 -24.24 -37.91 19.99
N ASP A 274 -23.69 -37.57 21.15
CA ASP A 274 -24.45 -37.38 22.38
C ASP A 274 -25.14 -35.99 22.40
N LEU A 275 -25.97 -35.74 23.42
CA LEU A 275 -26.68 -34.47 23.58
C LEU A 275 -25.77 -33.26 23.87
N ASN A 276 -24.47 -33.50 24.06
CA ASN A 276 -23.43 -32.49 24.22
C ASN A 276 -22.58 -32.33 22.95
N GLY A 277 -22.93 -33.00 21.86
CA GLY A 277 -22.21 -32.94 20.59
C GLY A 277 -20.88 -33.70 20.57
N LYS A 278 -20.65 -34.61 21.53
CA LYS A 278 -19.49 -35.51 21.53
C LYS A 278 -19.82 -36.80 20.77
N PRO A 279 -18.84 -37.40 20.06
CA PRO A 279 -19.06 -38.68 19.37
C PRO A 279 -19.39 -39.80 20.36
N LEU A 280 -20.36 -40.65 20.00
CA LEU A 280 -20.78 -41.79 20.83
C LEU A 280 -19.66 -42.82 20.97
N PRO A 281 -19.54 -43.47 22.14
CA PRO A 281 -18.63 -44.60 22.31
C PRO A 281 -18.93 -45.72 21.31
N THR A 282 -17.89 -46.36 20.79
CA THR A 282 -17.97 -47.41 19.76
C THR A 282 -18.86 -48.60 20.14
N GLU A 283 -19.07 -48.84 21.44
CA GLU A 283 -19.96 -49.89 21.97
C GLU A 283 -21.45 -49.68 21.65
N PHE A 284 -21.87 -48.45 21.32
CA PHE A 284 -23.26 -48.14 20.93
C PHE A 284 -23.51 -48.27 19.43
N LEU A 285 -22.46 -48.20 18.61
CA LEU A 285 -22.56 -48.30 17.15
C LEU A 285 -22.67 -49.77 16.67
N GLU A 286 -22.17 -50.74 17.44
CA GLU A 286 -22.24 -52.16 17.09
C GLU A 286 -23.61 -52.81 17.32
N LYS A 287 -24.54 -52.14 18.03
CA LYS A 287 -25.87 -52.69 18.33
C LYS A 287 -26.95 -52.44 17.28
N GLU A 288 -26.68 -51.59 16.29
CA GLU A 288 -27.64 -51.28 15.20
C GLU A 288 -27.48 -52.16 13.95
N GLU A 289 -26.46 -53.03 13.88
CA GLU A 289 -26.25 -53.93 12.73
C GLU A 289 -26.79 -55.37 12.89
N LEU A 290 -27.73 -55.62 13.82
CA LEU A 290 -28.40 -56.92 14.01
C LEU A 290 -29.93 -56.85 13.96
#